data_AF-A0A2R6MW58-F1
#
_entry.id   AF-A0A2R6MW58-F1
#
_cell.length_a   1.000
_cell.length_b   1.000
_cell.length_c   1.000
_cell.angle_alpha   90.00
_cell.angle_beta   90.00
_cell.angle_gamma   90.00
#
_symmetry.space_group_name_H-M   'P 1'
#
loop_
_entity.id
_entity.type
_entity.pdbx_description
1 polymer ?
#
loop_
_entity_poly.entity_id
_entity_poly.type
_entity_poly.pdbx_seq_one_letter_code
_entity_poly.pdbx_strand_id
1 'polypeptide(L)'
;MATRGDMPTDPPGFVGPGIRCAVEMLTVAGIMLLVGLPASNTVYRGLVVALTVVSVTVVLFWCLNRQMEAWIAHARRQGRASARQSE
;
A
#
# COMPACT_ATOMS: atom_id res chain seq x y z
N MET A 1 -21.34 0.49 34.37
CA MET A 1 -19.87 0.34 34.31
C MET A 1 -19.58 -0.53 33.10
N ALA A 2 -19.45 0.07 31.91
CA ALA A 2 -19.29 -0.67 30.65
C ALA A 2 -17.85 -1.17 30.55
N THR A 3 -17.71 -2.49 30.45
CA THR A 3 -16.45 -3.21 30.31
C THR A 3 -15.76 -2.85 29.00
N ARG A 4 -14.45 -2.63 29.07
CA ARG A 4 -13.50 -2.30 27.98
C ARG A 4 -13.37 -3.40 26.89
N GLY A 5 -14.34 -4.30 26.78
CA GLY A 5 -14.27 -5.54 26.00
C GLY A 5 -14.97 -5.52 24.63
N ASP A 6 -15.88 -4.58 24.38
CA ASP A 6 -16.77 -4.62 23.21
C ASP A 6 -16.52 -3.49 22.21
N MET A 7 -15.28 -3.02 22.06
CA MET A 7 -15.00 -2.16 20.91
C MET A 7 -14.83 -3.05 19.69
N PRO A 8 -15.79 -3.07 18.73
CA PRO A 8 -15.56 -3.72 17.45
C PRO A 8 -14.25 -3.15 16.92
N THR A 9 -13.29 -4.02 16.64
CA THR A 9 -12.07 -3.58 15.97
C THR A 9 -12.54 -2.91 14.69
N ASP A 10 -12.26 -1.63 14.51
CA ASP A 10 -12.62 -0.94 13.28
C ASP A 10 -11.93 -1.61 12.09
N PRO A 11 -12.61 -1.73 10.95
CA PRO A 11 -12.01 -2.28 9.74
C PRO A 11 -10.79 -1.44 9.35
N PRO A 12 -9.71 -2.06 8.83
CA PRO A 12 -8.52 -1.32 8.44
C PRO A 12 -8.88 -0.32 7.32
N GLY A 13 -8.64 0.97 7.58
CA GLY A 13 -9.00 2.05 6.69
C GLY A 13 -8.27 2.02 5.35
N PHE A 14 -8.94 2.47 4.28
CA PHE A 14 -8.38 2.46 2.92
C PHE A 14 -7.72 3.78 2.50
N VAL A 15 -8.28 4.90 2.97
CA VAL A 15 -7.91 6.25 2.51
C VAL A 15 -6.48 6.62 2.90
N GLY A 16 -6.09 6.44 4.17
CA GLY A 16 -4.74 6.76 4.66
C GLY A 16 -3.63 6.00 3.91
N PRO A 17 -3.70 4.66 3.84
CA PRO A 17 -2.75 3.86 3.06
C PRO A 17 -2.74 4.21 1.57
N GLY A 18 -3.91 4.49 0.98
CA GLY A 18 -4.02 4.89 -0.42
C GLY A 18 -3.32 6.21 -0.72
N ILE A 19 -3.51 7.23 0.12
CA ILE A 19 -2.82 8.53 -0.03
C ILE A 19 -1.31 8.35 0.07
N ARG A 20 -0.83 7.57 1.04
CA ARG A 20 0.59 7.28 1.19
C ARG A 20 1.16 6.59 -0.06
N CYS A 21 0.45 5.59 -0.60
CA CYS A 21 0.83 4.92 -1.84
C CYS A 21 0.95 5.91 -3.00
N ALA A 22 -0.05 6.78 -3.17
CA ALA A 22 -0.03 7.79 -4.24
C ALA A 22 1.16 8.74 -4.11
N VAL A 23 1.49 9.18 -2.89
CA VAL A 23 2.65 10.05 -2.62
C VAL A 23 3.97 9.31 -2.91
N GLU A 24 4.11 8.06 -2.50
CA GLU A 24 5.30 7.24 -2.77
C GLU A 24 5.48 7.05 -4.29
N MET A 25 4.40 6.78 -5.03
CA MET A 25 4.43 6.68 -6.49
C MET A 25 4.82 7.98 -7.18
N LEU A 26 4.21 9.10 -6.79
CA LEU A 26 4.54 10.41 -7.36
C LEU A 26 5.98 10.80 -7.08
N THR A 27 6.50 10.45 -5.91
CA THR A 27 7.90 10.70 -5.55
C THR A 27 8.84 9.90 -6.46
N VAL A 28 8.58 8.60 -6.63
CA VAL A 28 9.39 7.72 -7.51
C VAL A 28 9.31 8.18 -8.96
N ALA A 29 8.11 8.43 -9.47
CA ALA A 29 7.91 8.91 -10.84
C ALA A 29 8.57 10.28 -11.07
N GLY A 30 8.44 11.20 -10.11
CA GLY A 30 9.06 12.53 -10.16
C GLY A 30 10.58 12.46 -10.21
N ILE A 31 11.21 11.62 -9.36
CA ILE A 31 12.67 11.40 -9.38
C ILE A 31 13.11 10.87 -10.75
N MET A 32 12.43 9.85 -11.27
CA MET A 32 12.80 9.27 -12.55
C MET A 32 12.59 10.24 -13.73
N LEU A 33 11.52 11.04 -13.71
CA LEU A 33 11.30 12.07 -14.71
C LEU A 33 12.37 13.16 -14.66
N LEU A 34 12.76 13.63 -13.47
CA LEU A 34 13.85 14.60 -13.32
C LEU A 34 15.18 14.07 -13.87
N VAL A 35 15.46 12.78 -13.70
CA VAL A 35 16.65 12.13 -14.26
C VAL A 35 16.54 11.92 -15.77
N GLY A 36 15.35 11.60 -16.28
CA GLY A 36 15.10 11.30 -17.70
C GLY A 36 14.88 12.51 -18.61
N LEU A 37 14.36 13.63 -18.09
CA LEU A 37 14.11 14.87 -18.84
C LEU A 37 15.34 15.48 -19.53
N PRO A 38 16.53 15.54 -18.91
CA PRO A 38 17.71 16.10 -19.57
C PRO A 38 18.36 15.14 -20.59
N ALA A 39 17.85 13.93 -20.77
CA ALA A 39 18.44 12.97 -21.69
C ALA A 39 18.05 13.26 -23.14
N SER A 40 19.03 13.68 -23.94
CA SER A 40 18.90 13.81 -25.40
C SER A 40 18.94 12.46 -26.13
N ASN A 41 19.45 11.40 -25.48
CA ASN A 41 19.54 10.07 -26.04
C ASN A 41 18.22 9.29 -25.87
N THR A 42 17.58 8.96 -26.99
CA THR A 42 16.31 8.22 -27.06
C THR A 42 16.35 6.87 -26.34
N VAL A 43 17.45 6.12 -26.43
CA VAL A 43 17.59 4.81 -25.79
C VAL A 43 17.61 4.96 -24.27
N TYR A 44 18.38 5.94 -23.77
CA TYR A 44 18.44 6.22 -22.34
C TYR A 44 17.08 6.67 -21.79
N ARG A 45 16.38 7.54 -22.51
CA ARG A 45 15.04 7.99 -22.12
C ARG A 45 14.04 6.82 -22.10
N GLY A 46 14.11 5.91 -23.07
CA GLY A 46 13.28 4.70 -23.09
C GLY A 46 13.56 3.80 -21.88
N LEU A 47 14.82 3.60 -21.52
CA LEU A 47 15.22 2.82 -20.34
C LEU A 47 14.69 3.45 -19.04
N VAL A 48 14.82 4.76 -18.89
CA VAL A 48 14.30 5.48 -17.70
C VAL A 48 12.79 5.32 -17.57
N VAL A 49 12.05 5.46 -18.67
CA VAL A 49 10.59 5.25 -18.66
C VAL A 49 10.24 3.81 -18.25
N ALA A 50 10.92 2.81 -18.81
CA ALA A 50 10.69 1.42 -18.44
C ALA A 50 10.97 1.16 -16.95
N LEU A 51 12.09 1.66 -16.44
CA LEU A 51 12.44 1.56 -15.02
C LEU A 51 11.42 2.27 -14.13
N THR A 52 10.92 3.44 -14.56
CA THR A 52 9.88 4.17 -13.84
C THR A 52 8.62 3.32 -13.67
N VAL A 53 8.14 2.72 -14.76
CA VAL A 53 6.94 1.86 -14.73
C VAL A 53 7.15 0.67 -13.81
N VAL A 54 8.31 0.02 -13.89
CA VAL A 54 8.65 -1.11 -13.00
C VAL A 54 8.67 -0.66 -11.54
N SER A 55 9.35 0.44 -11.22
CA SER A 55 9.45 0.93 -9.84
C SER A 55 8.09 1.34 -9.27
N VAL A 56 7.27 2.07 -10.02
CA VAL A 56 5.91 2.44 -9.60
C VAL A 56 5.05 1.20 -9.38
N THR A 57 5.17 0.19 -10.26
CA THR A 57 4.45 -1.09 -10.10
C THR A 57 4.87 -1.81 -8.82
N VAL A 58 6.17 -1.90 -8.53
CA VAL A 58 6.66 -2.51 -7.29
C VAL A 58 6.10 -1.80 -6.06
N VAL A 59 6.08 -0.46 -6.05
CA VAL A 59 5.48 0.32 -4.95
C VAL A 59 3.98 0.03 -4.82
N LEU A 60 3.25 -0.05 -5.94
CA LEU A 60 1.82 -0.38 -5.93
C LEU A 60 1.56 -1.72 -5.23
N PHE A 61 2.25 -2.76 -5.69
CA PHE A 61 2.08 -4.11 -5.20
C PHE A 61 2.52 -4.21 -3.74
N TRP A 62 3.57 -3.50 -3.35
CA TRP A 62 4.00 -3.41 -1.96
C TRP A 62 2.91 -2.83 -1.05
N CYS A 63 2.31 -1.70 -1.45
CA CYS A 63 1.23 -1.07 -0.69
C CYS A 63 -0.01 -1.96 -0.62
N LEU A 64 -0.41 -2.57 -1.74
CA LEU A 64 -1.54 -3.49 -1.81
C LEU A 64 -1.32 -4.72 -0.94
N ASN A 65 -0.15 -5.35 -1.00
CA ASN A 65 0.15 -6.55 -0.22
C ASN A 65 0.07 -6.25 1.29
N ARG A 66 0.65 -5.12 1.71
CA ARG A 66 0.58 -4.68 3.11
C ARG A 66 -0.87 -4.41 3.56
N GLN A 67 -1.70 -3.87 2.69
CA GLN A 67 -3.11 -3.64 2.99
C GLN A 67 -3.89 -4.95 3.10
N MET A 68 -3.63 -5.91 2.21
CA MET A 68 -4.21 -7.26 2.30
C MET A 68 -3.81 -7.96 3.60
N GLU A 69 -2.54 -7.88 4.01
CA GLU A 69 -2.08 -8.43 5.29
C GLU A 69 -2.83 -7.84 6.49
N ALA A 70 -3.09 -6.53 6.48
CA ALA A 70 -3.87 -5.86 7.52
C ALA A 70 -5.31 -6.38 7.59
N TRP A 71 -5.96 -6.58 6.44
CA TRP A 71 -7.30 -7.16 6.34
C TRP A 71 -7.33 -8.63 6.78
N ILE A 72 -6.34 -9.44 6.38
CA ILE A 72 -6.24 -10.84 6.79
C ILE A 72 -6.05 -10.92 8.32
N ALA A 73 -5.19 -10.09 8.89
CA ALA A 73 -4.96 -10.03 10.33
C ALA A 73 -6.22 -9.61 11.09
N HIS A 74 -7.02 -8.70 10.53
CA HIS A 74 -8.31 -8.31 11.07
C HIS A 74 -9.32 -9.46 11.06
N ALA A 75 -9.51 -10.12 9.92
CA ALA A 75 -10.41 -11.27 9.80
C ALA A 75 -10.03 -12.43 10.74
N ARG A 76 -8.73 -12.72 10.89
CA ARG A 76 -8.22 -13.73 11.83
C ARG A 76 -8.53 -13.39 13.29
N ARG A 77 -8.52 -12.10 13.66
CA ARG A 77 -8.88 -11.66 15.02
C ARG A 77 -10.37 -11.83 15.29
N GLN A 78 -11.22 -11.47 14.32
CA GLN A 78 -12.67 -11.65 14.43
C GLN A 78 -13.05 -13.13 14.57
N GLY A 79 -12.50 -14.02 13.72
CA GLY A 79 -12.82 -15.46 13.80
C GLY A 79 -12.42 -16.10 15.14
N ARG A 80 -11.33 -15.66 15.76
CA ARG A 80 -10.91 -16.12 17.10
C ARG A 80 -11.83 -15.60 18.21
N ALA A 81 -12.34 -14.39 18.09
CA ALA A 81 -13.30 -13.83 19.05
C ALA A 81 -14.63 -14.60 19.00
N SER A 82 -15.13 -14.91 17.80
CA SER A 82 -16.35 -15.71 17.62
C SER A 82 -16.22 -17.12 18.19
N ALA A 83 -15.07 -17.80 18.01
CA ALA A 83 -14.86 -19.14 18.55
C ALA A 83 -14.85 -19.20 20.09
N ARG A 84 -14.36 -18.15 20.76
CA ARG A 84 -14.39 -18.05 22.22
C ARG A 84 -15.76 -17.74 22.79
N GLN A 85 -16.67 -17.19 21.98
CA GLN A 85 -18.02 -16.86 22.42
C GLN A 85 -18.98 -18.07 22.35
N SER A 86 -18.57 -19.14 21.66
CA SER A 86 -19.30 -20.41 21.56
C SER A 86 -18.92 -21.47 22.60
N GLU A 87 -17.90 -21.19 23.42
CA GLU A 87 -17.53 -21.99 24.61
C GLU A 87 -18.15 -21.38 25.87
#